data_AF-A0AA39DY04-F1
#
_entry.id   AF-A0AA39DY04-F1
#
_cell.length_a   1.000
_cell.length_b   1.000
_cell.length_c   1.000
_cell.angle_alpha   90.00
_cell.angle_beta   90.00
_cell.angle_gamma   90.00
#
_symmetry.space_group_name_H-M   'P 1'
#
loop_
_entity.id
_entity.type
_entity.pdbx_description
1 polymer ?
#
loop_
_entity_poly.entity_id
_entity_poly.type
_entity_poly.pdbx_seq_one_letter_code
_entity_poly.pdbx_strand_id
1 'polypeptide(L)'
;MWDPSGEEGAWSPSFSRPFNDWEVGEVERLLLTIWGRRLNPLLEDKMQWKETKDGFFLVKSLYNALDSRRVDQFPNRIIWSSCVPTKVSFFTWEATWGKVLTLDQLKKRGRFLANRCFLCCEEEESVDHILIHCTRARVLWELLFALFGVSWVLPCTVSETLIGWCGSKLGKKRRKVWKVAPLCLFWVVWNERNRITFDNEEVSIHRLKNSFVCNL
;
A
#
# COMPACT_ATOMS: atom_id res chain seq x y z
N MET A 1 32.51 0.74 16.04
CA MET A 1 31.28 0.01 16.41
C MET A 1 30.92 0.26 17.87
N TRP A 2 31.78 -0.04 18.85
CA TRP A 2 31.68 0.50 20.21
C TRP A 2 33.07 0.97 20.64
N ASP A 3 33.17 2.17 21.18
CA ASP A 3 34.41 2.78 21.67
C ASP A 3 34.40 2.77 23.21
N PRO A 4 35.24 1.94 23.86
CA PRO A 4 35.28 1.84 25.33
C PRO A 4 36.14 2.93 25.98
N SER A 5 36.74 3.86 25.22
CA SER A 5 37.78 4.78 25.72
C SER A 5 37.26 5.96 26.56
N GLY A 6 35.95 6.17 26.67
CA GLY A 6 35.31 7.14 27.57
C GLY A 6 34.68 6.50 28.81
N GLU A 7 34.44 7.27 29.88
CA GLU A 7 33.85 6.80 31.16
C GLU A 7 32.54 6.02 31.00
N GLU A 8 31.81 6.23 29.90
CA GLU A 8 30.52 5.57 29.63
C GLU A 8 30.51 4.66 28.39
N GLY A 9 31.60 4.68 27.60
CA GLY A 9 31.69 4.10 26.25
C GLY A 9 30.70 4.69 25.23
N ALA A 10 31.03 4.67 23.94
CA ALA A 10 30.24 5.31 22.89
C ALA A 10 30.01 4.44 21.65
N TRP A 11 28.78 4.43 21.15
CA TRP A 11 28.48 3.84 19.84
C TRP A 11 28.99 4.74 18.72
N SER A 12 29.86 4.20 17.86
CA SER A 12 30.35 4.86 16.64
C SER A 12 30.27 3.88 15.47
N PRO A 13 29.09 3.75 14.83
CA PRO A 13 28.90 2.90 13.65
C PRO A 13 29.49 3.55 12.40
N SER A 14 30.28 2.77 11.66
CA SER A 14 30.84 3.17 10.36
C SER A 14 29.97 2.64 9.23
N PHE A 15 29.58 3.50 8.30
CA PHE A 15 28.77 3.12 7.14
C PHE A 15 29.62 3.07 5.88
N SER A 16 29.37 2.06 5.02
CA SER A 16 30.15 1.83 3.81
C SER A 16 29.83 2.80 2.67
N ARG A 17 28.72 3.54 2.76
CA ARG A 17 28.27 4.52 1.76
C ARG A 17 27.48 5.67 2.40
N PRO A 18 27.31 6.81 1.69
CA PRO A 18 26.36 7.84 2.07
C PRO A 18 24.91 7.32 2.04
N PHE A 19 24.04 7.96 2.81
CA PHE A 19 22.61 7.66 2.86
C PHE A 19 21.83 8.41 1.78
N ASN A 20 20.76 7.79 1.28
CA ASN A 20 19.75 8.51 0.52
C ASN A 20 18.79 9.23 1.46
N ASP A 21 18.10 10.28 0.99
CA ASP A 21 17.17 11.08 1.80
C ASP A 21 16.08 10.22 2.49
N TRP A 22 15.59 9.18 1.84
CA TRP A 22 14.57 8.27 2.41
C TRP A 22 15.12 7.29 3.46
N GLU A 23 16.44 7.15 3.58
CA GLU A 23 17.08 6.29 4.58
C GLU A 23 17.43 7.06 5.87
N VAL A 24 17.46 8.40 5.81
CA VAL A 24 17.86 9.26 6.94
C VAL A 24 17.01 8.99 8.18
N GLY A 25 15.69 8.86 8.03
CA GLY A 25 14.80 8.57 9.16
C GLY A 25 15.02 7.19 9.80
N GLU A 26 15.39 6.18 8.99
CA GLU A 26 15.72 4.84 9.50
C GLU A 26 17.05 4.85 10.26
N VAL A 27 18.04 5.60 9.77
CA VAL A 27 19.34 5.78 10.42
C VAL A 27 19.18 6.54 11.74
N GLU A 28 18.39 7.61 11.77
CA GLU A 28 18.10 8.35 13.00
C GLU A 28 17.48 7.44 14.06
N ARG A 29 16.48 6.63 13.68
CA ARG A 29 15.84 5.67 14.58
C ARG A 29 16.82 4.63 15.10
N LEU A 30 17.74 4.15 14.26
CA LEU A 30 18.81 3.24 14.67
C LEU A 30 19.72 3.90 15.71
N LEU A 31 20.22 5.11 15.42
CA LEU A 31 21.11 5.85 16.31
C LEU A 31 20.45 6.12 17.66
N LEU A 32 19.18 6.55 17.69
CA LEU A 32 18.40 6.70 18.90
C LEU A 32 18.22 5.39 19.69
N THR A 33 18.17 4.25 19.00
CA THR A 33 18.00 2.94 19.66
C THR A 33 19.27 2.46 20.35
N ILE A 34 20.44 2.78 19.78
CA ILE A 34 21.75 2.36 20.31
C ILE A 34 22.35 3.41 21.26
N TRP A 35 22.07 4.70 21.05
CA TRP A 35 22.50 5.76 21.97
C TRP A 35 21.93 5.53 23.37
N GLY A 36 22.79 5.61 24.38
CA GLY A 36 22.45 5.35 25.78
C GLY A 36 22.46 3.87 26.20
N ARG A 37 22.66 2.91 25.28
CA ARG A 37 22.84 1.49 25.65
C ARG A 37 24.32 1.20 25.93
N ARG A 38 24.64 0.83 27.17
CA ARG A 38 25.99 0.40 27.56
C ARG A 38 26.17 -1.10 27.31
N LEU A 39 27.31 -1.47 26.71
CA LEU A 39 27.73 -2.86 26.62
C LEU A 39 28.45 -3.28 27.89
N ASN A 40 28.24 -4.52 28.33
CA ASN A 40 28.99 -5.12 29.42
C ASN A 40 30.07 -6.04 28.82
N PRO A 41 31.35 -5.66 28.82
CA PRO A 41 32.42 -6.44 28.20
C PRO A 41 32.70 -7.77 28.92
N LEU A 42 32.15 -7.98 30.11
CA LEU A 42 32.30 -9.23 30.88
C LEU A 42 31.23 -10.28 30.52
N LEU A 43 30.21 -9.90 29.73
CA LEU A 43 29.16 -10.80 29.29
C LEU A 43 29.38 -11.13 27.82
N GLU A 44 29.31 -12.41 27.47
CA GLU A 44 29.28 -12.83 26.08
C GLU A 44 27.98 -12.39 25.41
N ASP A 45 28.10 -11.95 24.16
CA ASP A 45 26.97 -11.64 23.30
C ASP A 45 26.12 -12.89 23.05
N LYS A 46 24.81 -12.78 23.30
CA LYS A 46 23.85 -13.85 23.08
C LYS A 46 22.67 -13.35 22.28
N MET A 47 22.25 -14.11 21.27
CA MET A 47 20.99 -13.86 20.58
C MET A 47 19.84 -14.16 21.53
N GLN A 48 19.03 -13.15 21.83
CA GLN A 48 17.83 -13.29 22.64
C GLN A 48 16.58 -12.94 21.85
N TRP A 49 15.58 -13.81 21.95
CA TRP A 49 14.28 -13.61 21.34
C TRP A 49 13.39 -12.78 22.27
N LYS A 50 13.05 -11.56 21.86
CA LYS A 50 12.33 -10.59 22.71
C LYS A 50 10.88 -10.96 23.01
N GLU A 51 10.29 -11.87 22.22
CA GLU A 51 8.86 -12.20 22.31
C GLU A 51 8.59 -13.37 23.28
N THR A 52 9.63 -13.92 23.92
CA THR A 52 9.50 -14.89 25.02
C THR A 52 10.22 -14.38 26.27
N LYS A 53 9.69 -14.73 27.45
CA LYS A 53 10.26 -14.30 28.74
C LYS A 53 11.60 -14.98 29.05
N ASP A 54 11.82 -16.16 28.50
CA ASP A 54 13.04 -16.95 28.67
C ASP A 54 14.12 -16.60 27.63
N GLY A 55 13.82 -15.74 26.66
CA GLY A 55 14.74 -15.32 25.60
C GLY A 55 15.01 -16.38 24.54
N PHE A 56 14.40 -17.56 24.62
CA PHE A 56 14.60 -18.63 23.65
C PHE A 56 13.74 -18.43 22.41
N PHE A 57 14.38 -18.59 21.24
CA PHE A 57 13.65 -18.57 19.98
C PHE A 57 12.77 -19.81 19.86
N LEU A 58 11.48 -19.57 19.60
CA LEU A 58 10.53 -20.60 19.25
C LEU A 58 9.81 -20.19 17.97
N VAL A 59 9.72 -21.11 17.01
CA VAL A 59 8.98 -20.91 15.75
C VAL A 59 7.55 -20.44 16.03
N LYS A 60 6.88 -21.02 17.03
CA LYS A 60 5.54 -20.60 17.49
C LYS A 60 5.50 -19.14 17.94
N SER A 61 6.50 -18.71 18.72
CA SER A 61 6.57 -17.33 19.20
C SER A 61 6.84 -16.35 18.05
N LEU A 62 7.68 -16.73 17.08
CA LEU A 62 7.85 -15.98 15.84
C LEU A 62 6.53 -15.80 15.09
N TYR A 63 5.79 -16.88 14.83
CA TYR A 63 4.50 -16.77 14.15
C TYR A 63 3.50 -15.91 14.93
N ASN A 64 3.40 -16.07 16.25
CA ASN A 64 2.53 -15.23 17.07
C ASN A 64 2.93 -13.74 17.03
N ALA A 65 4.24 -13.45 17.05
CA ALA A 65 4.75 -12.08 16.94
C ALA A 65 4.50 -11.49 15.53
N LEU A 66 4.55 -12.32 14.49
CA LEU A 66 4.21 -11.91 13.13
C LEU A 66 2.70 -11.72 12.94
N ASP A 67 1.88 -12.55 13.56
CA ASP A 67 0.41 -12.55 13.43
C ASP A 67 -0.23 -11.42 14.26
N SER A 68 0.25 -11.20 15.49
CA SER A 68 -0.20 -10.08 16.34
C SER A 68 0.13 -8.70 15.76
N ARG A 69 1.20 -8.59 14.94
CA ARG A 69 1.52 -7.39 14.16
C ARG A 69 0.67 -7.25 12.89
N ARG A 70 -0.11 -8.28 12.51
CA ARG A 70 -0.92 -8.36 11.29
C ARG A 70 -2.42 -8.36 11.57
N VAL A 71 -2.87 -7.80 12.70
CA VAL A 71 -4.29 -7.40 12.86
C VAL A 71 -4.60 -6.13 12.05
N ASP A 72 -3.88 -5.90 10.95
CA ASP A 72 -4.33 -4.97 9.93
C ASP A 72 -5.55 -5.60 9.26
N GLN A 73 -6.68 -4.90 9.28
CA GLN A 73 -7.90 -5.36 8.62
C GLN A 73 -7.63 -5.51 7.12
N PHE A 74 -7.23 -6.70 6.65
CA PHE A 74 -7.02 -6.91 5.22
C PHE A 74 -8.36 -7.21 4.52
N PRO A 75 -8.70 -6.54 3.41
CA PRO A 75 -9.99 -6.70 2.72
C PRO A 75 -10.08 -8.00 1.90
N ASN A 76 -9.77 -9.16 2.51
CA ASN A 76 -9.73 -10.48 1.87
C ASN A 76 -11.04 -10.82 1.14
N ARG A 77 -12.18 -10.67 1.84
CA ARG A 77 -13.49 -11.10 1.32
C ARG A 77 -13.93 -10.38 0.06
N ILE A 78 -13.51 -9.13 -0.13
CA ILE A 78 -13.88 -8.34 -1.31
C ILE A 78 -12.90 -8.59 -2.46
N ILE A 79 -11.60 -8.69 -2.18
CA ILE A 79 -10.55 -8.97 -3.17
C ILE A 79 -10.81 -10.31 -3.87
N TRP A 80 -11.05 -11.38 -3.10
CA TRP A 80 -11.20 -12.74 -3.62
C TRP A 80 -12.66 -13.13 -3.90
N SER A 81 -13.46 -12.18 -4.40
CA SER A 81 -14.84 -12.43 -4.77
C SER A 81 -14.94 -13.32 -6.01
N SER A 82 -15.78 -14.36 -5.98
CA SER A 82 -16.01 -15.25 -7.13
C SER A 82 -16.74 -14.58 -8.30
N CYS A 83 -17.24 -13.35 -8.10
CA CYS A 83 -17.95 -12.58 -9.12
C CYS A 83 -17.02 -11.73 -10.00
N VAL A 84 -15.70 -11.77 -9.80
CA VAL A 84 -14.72 -11.09 -10.66
C VAL A 84 -13.70 -12.07 -11.21
N PRO A 85 -13.11 -11.80 -12.38
CA PRO A 85 -12.00 -12.60 -12.90
C PRO A 85 -10.78 -12.55 -11.98
N THR A 86 -10.03 -13.66 -11.89
CA THR A 86 -8.84 -13.77 -11.03
C THR A 86 -7.79 -12.68 -11.28
N LYS A 87 -7.64 -12.22 -12.53
CA LYS A 87 -6.73 -11.10 -12.87
C LYS A 87 -7.10 -9.80 -12.17
N VAL A 88 -8.40 -9.53 -12.00
CA VAL A 88 -8.91 -8.34 -11.30
C VAL A 88 -8.67 -8.47 -9.81
N SER A 89 -8.89 -9.66 -9.24
CA SER A 89 -8.57 -9.95 -7.83
C SER A 89 -7.08 -9.79 -7.55
N PHE A 90 -6.21 -10.36 -8.39
CA PHE A 90 -4.76 -10.26 -8.22
C PHE A 90 -4.28 -8.81 -8.30
N PHE A 91 -4.74 -8.08 -9.31
CA PHE A 91 -4.45 -6.65 -9.43
C PHE A 91 -4.90 -5.86 -8.19
N THR A 92 -6.12 -6.10 -7.70
CA THR A 92 -6.65 -5.41 -6.51
C THR A 92 -5.85 -5.75 -5.26
N TRP A 93 -5.40 -7.01 -5.13
CA TRP A 93 -4.50 -7.44 -4.07
C TRP A 93 -3.18 -6.66 -4.12
N GLU A 94 -2.53 -6.57 -5.29
CA GLU A 94 -1.31 -5.78 -5.44
C GLU A 94 -1.53 -4.30 -5.15
N ALA A 95 -2.68 -3.75 -5.58
CA ALA A 95 -3.04 -2.35 -5.37
C ALA A 95 -3.22 -2.04 -3.88
N THR A 96 -3.83 -2.95 -3.13
CA THR A 96 -4.02 -2.84 -1.68
C THR A 96 -2.68 -2.77 -0.93
N TRP A 97 -1.65 -3.46 -1.43
CA TRP A 97 -0.29 -3.39 -0.88
C TRP A 97 0.56 -2.23 -1.41
N GLY A 98 0.02 -1.43 -2.34
CA GLY A 98 0.77 -0.38 -3.03
C GLY A 98 1.95 -0.91 -3.84
N LYS A 99 1.82 -2.11 -4.43
CA LYS A 99 2.89 -2.79 -5.18
C LYS A 99 2.70 -2.81 -6.69
N VAL A 100 1.61 -2.24 -7.18
CA VAL A 100 1.33 -2.07 -8.60
C VAL A 100 2.37 -1.16 -9.28
N LEU A 101 2.60 -1.33 -10.58
CA LEU A 101 3.63 -0.64 -11.36
C LEU A 101 3.28 0.82 -11.69
N THR A 102 3.20 1.66 -10.66
CA THR A 102 3.05 3.12 -10.76
C THR A 102 4.41 3.83 -10.80
N LEU A 103 4.44 5.08 -11.24
CA LEU A 103 5.69 5.86 -11.34
C LEU A 103 6.36 6.05 -9.97
N ASP A 104 5.61 6.24 -8.87
CA ASP A 104 6.20 6.30 -7.52
C ASP A 104 6.92 5.00 -7.14
N GLN A 105 6.38 3.84 -7.53
CA GLN A 105 7.02 2.54 -7.28
C GLN A 105 8.25 2.34 -8.16
N LEU A 106 8.23 2.82 -9.41
CA LEU A 106 9.40 2.82 -10.28
C LEU A 106 10.50 3.73 -9.71
N LYS A 107 10.15 4.90 -9.20
CA LYS A 107 11.06 5.83 -8.51
C LYS A 107 11.69 5.18 -7.29
N LYS A 108 10.89 4.51 -6.45
CA LYS A 108 11.38 3.71 -5.31
C LYS A 108 12.31 2.56 -5.70
N ARG A 109 12.22 2.05 -6.94
CA ARG A 109 13.12 1.04 -7.51
C ARG A 109 14.36 1.63 -8.21
N GLY A 110 14.62 2.92 -8.05
CA GLY A 110 15.81 3.59 -8.60
C GLY A 110 15.67 4.03 -10.06
N ARG A 111 14.46 4.10 -10.62
CA ARG A 111 14.23 4.72 -11.93
C ARG A 111 14.04 6.23 -11.76
N PHE A 112 14.85 7.03 -12.44
CA PHE A 112 14.69 8.48 -12.47
C PHE A 112 13.68 8.89 -13.54
N LEU A 113 12.42 9.06 -13.13
CA LEU A 113 11.31 9.51 -13.98
C LEU A 113 10.63 10.69 -13.32
N ALA A 114 10.19 11.67 -14.11
CA ALA A 114 9.31 12.73 -13.63
C ALA A 114 7.96 12.09 -13.26
N ASN A 115 7.60 12.12 -11.98
CA ASN A 115 6.36 11.52 -11.52
C ASN A 115 5.18 12.45 -11.83
N ARG A 116 4.37 12.10 -12.82
CA ARG A 116 3.14 12.81 -13.17
C ARG A 116 2.09 11.81 -13.62
N CYS A 117 0.88 11.89 -13.07
CA CYS A 117 -0.19 10.97 -13.40
C CYS A 117 -0.59 11.08 -14.87
N PHE A 118 -0.59 9.95 -15.58
CA PHE A 118 -0.97 9.89 -17.00
C PHE A 118 -2.46 10.14 -17.26
N LEU A 119 -3.31 10.11 -16.23
CA LEU A 119 -4.76 10.36 -16.37
C LEU A 119 -5.13 11.83 -16.23
N CYS A 120 -4.71 12.47 -15.13
CA CYS A 120 -5.08 13.87 -14.85
C CYS A 120 -4.03 14.85 -15.34
N CYS A 121 -2.77 14.43 -15.49
CA CYS A 121 -1.64 15.31 -15.77
C CYS A 121 -1.47 16.47 -14.77
N GLU A 122 -1.99 16.36 -13.55
CA GLU A 122 -1.96 17.43 -12.54
C GLU A 122 -1.10 17.06 -11.33
N GLU A 123 -1.29 15.86 -10.81
CA GLU A 123 -0.66 15.38 -9.57
C GLU A 123 0.38 14.29 -9.84
N GLU A 124 1.16 13.97 -8.80
CA GLU A 124 2.05 12.80 -8.80
C GLU A 124 1.26 11.49 -8.93
N GLU A 125 1.81 10.54 -9.68
CA GLU A 125 1.21 9.23 -9.83
C GLU A 125 1.53 8.33 -8.63
N SER A 126 0.47 7.90 -7.94
CA SER A 126 0.48 6.82 -6.96
C SER A 126 -0.75 5.93 -7.16
N VAL A 127 -0.76 4.74 -6.56
CA VAL A 127 -1.92 3.83 -6.66
C VAL A 127 -3.19 4.47 -6.08
N ASP A 128 -3.07 5.16 -4.95
CA ASP A 128 -4.18 5.82 -4.28
C ASP A 128 -4.68 7.02 -5.09
N HIS A 129 -3.74 7.78 -5.69
CA HIS A 129 -4.12 8.84 -6.60
C HIS A 129 -4.86 8.28 -7.82
N ILE A 130 -4.26 7.34 -8.56
CA ILE A 130 -4.87 6.81 -9.79
C ILE A 130 -6.27 6.25 -9.52
N LEU A 131 -6.42 5.43 -8.49
CA LEU A 131 -7.64 4.65 -8.27
C LEU A 131 -8.72 5.40 -7.49
N ILE A 132 -8.37 6.43 -6.71
CA ILE A 132 -9.31 7.13 -5.83
C ILE A 132 -9.35 8.63 -6.12
N HIS A 133 -8.21 9.31 -6.03
CA HIS A 133 -8.19 10.78 -5.94
C HIS A 133 -8.07 11.49 -7.29
N CYS A 134 -7.66 10.78 -8.34
CA CYS A 134 -7.51 11.30 -9.69
C CYS A 134 -8.85 11.87 -10.17
N THR A 135 -8.82 13.10 -10.70
CA THR A 135 -10.00 13.79 -11.22
C THR A 135 -10.75 12.97 -12.27
N ARG A 136 -10.04 12.16 -13.08
CA ARG A 136 -10.63 11.25 -14.06
C ARG A 136 -11.28 10.02 -13.41
N ALA A 137 -10.68 9.46 -12.36
CA ALA A 137 -11.24 8.33 -11.62
C ALA A 137 -12.46 8.74 -10.78
N ARG A 138 -12.45 9.96 -10.20
CA ARG A 138 -13.57 10.52 -9.44
C ARG A 138 -14.87 10.57 -10.23
N VAL A 139 -14.80 10.84 -11.54
CA VAL A 139 -15.98 10.80 -12.42
C VAL A 139 -16.67 9.43 -12.41
N LEU A 140 -15.91 8.33 -12.34
CA LEU A 140 -16.48 6.99 -12.24
C LEU A 140 -17.03 6.70 -10.85
N TRP A 141 -16.36 7.19 -9.80
CA TRP A 141 -16.85 7.06 -8.43
C TRP A 141 -18.19 7.77 -8.24
N GLU A 142 -18.30 9.01 -8.70
CA GLU A 142 -19.55 9.78 -8.68
C GLU A 142 -20.66 9.07 -9.46
N LEU A 143 -20.34 8.53 -10.65
CA LEU A 143 -21.29 7.74 -11.43
C LEU A 143 -21.74 6.48 -10.66
N LEU A 144 -20.81 5.75 -10.04
CA LEU A 144 -21.12 4.57 -9.22
C LEU A 144 -22.03 4.95 -8.05
N PHE A 145 -21.73 6.02 -7.33
CA PHE A 145 -22.54 6.49 -6.21
C PHE A 145 -23.95 6.89 -6.66
N ALA A 146 -24.06 7.59 -7.80
CA ALA A 146 -25.34 7.97 -8.39
C ALA A 146 -26.17 6.74 -8.80
N LEU A 147 -25.56 5.73 -9.43
CA LEU A 147 -26.24 4.49 -9.85
C LEU A 147 -26.85 3.71 -8.67
N PHE A 148 -26.19 3.74 -7.52
CA PHE A 148 -26.64 3.05 -6.31
C PHE A 148 -27.44 3.94 -5.35
N GLY A 149 -27.52 5.25 -5.61
CA GLY A 149 -28.23 6.21 -4.79
C GLY A 149 -27.61 6.36 -3.40
N VAL A 150 -26.28 6.33 -3.31
CA VAL A 150 -25.54 6.43 -2.05
C VAL A 150 -24.71 7.70 -2.01
N SER A 151 -24.55 8.27 -0.81
CA SER A 151 -23.54 9.28 -0.54
C SER A 151 -22.36 8.60 0.16
N TRP A 152 -21.14 8.82 -0.34
CA TRP A 152 -19.96 8.15 0.14
C TRP A 152 -18.77 9.11 0.21
N VAL A 153 -17.96 8.97 1.25
CA VAL A 153 -16.70 9.69 1.40
C VAL A 153 -15.57 8.70 1.12
N LEU A 154 -14.78 8.98 0.08
CA LEU A 154 -13.65 8.11 -0.28
C LEU A 154 -12.49 8.29 0.71
N PRO A 155 -12.00 7.19 1.33
CA PRO A 155 -10.80 7.22 2.16
C PRO A 155 -9.53 7.63 1.41
N CYS A 156 -8.44 7.82 2.16
CA CYS A 156 -7.17 8.20 1.58
C CYS A 156 -6.52 7.07 0.77
N THR A 157 -6.72 5.81 1.19
CA THR A 157 -6.05 4.66 0.58
C THR A 157 -6.99 3.63 -0.06
N VAL A 158 -6.44 2.86 -1.02
CA VAL A 158 -7.12 1.72 -1.64
C VAL A 158 -7.54 0.68 -0.60
N SER A 159 -6.67 0.41 0.37
CA SER A 159 -6.95 -0.53 1.45
C SER A 159 -8.16 -0.09 2.28
N GLU A 160 -8.14 1.14 2.81
CA GLU A 160 -9.23 1.69 3.61
C GLU A 160 -10.55 1.75 2.83
N THR A 161 -10.47 2.09 1.53
CA THR A 161 -11.63 2.11 0.64
C THR A 161 -12.30 0.74 0.59
N LEU A 162 -11.54 -0.33 0.40
CA LEU A 162 -12.06 -1.70 0.32
C LEU A 162 -12.54 -2.24 1.68
N ILE A 163 -11.85 -1.89 2.77
CA ILE A 163 -12.25 -2.23 4.14
C ILE A 163 -13.61 -1.60 4.46
N GLY A 164 -13.73 -0.28 4.25
CA GLY A 164 -14.98 0.46 4.48
C GLY A 164 -16.13 -0.03 3.61
N TRP A 165 -15.83 -0.52 2.41
CA TRP A 165 -16.84 -1.03 1.48
C TRP A 165 -17.59 -2.26 2.02
N CYS A 166 -16.91 -3.12 2.80
CA CYS A 166 -17.45 -4.38 3.29
C CYS A 166 -18.64 -4.23 4.27
N GLY A 167 -18.83 -3.05 4.87
CA GLY A 167 -19.87 -2.76 5.87
C GLY A 167 -21.20 -2.19 5.33
N SER A 168 -21.27 -1.89 4.04
CA SER A 168 -22.41 -1.17 3.45
C SER A 168 -23.69 -2.03 3.30
N LYS A 169 -24.81 -1.53 3.85
CA LYS A 169 -26.11 -2.22 3.82
C LYS A 169 -26.91 -1.85 2.58
N LEU A 170 -26.73 -2.61 1.50
CA LEU A 170 -27.61 -2.55 0.32
C LEU A 170 -28.63 -3.68 0.27
N GLY A 171 -29.76 -3.38 -0.38
CA GLY A 171 -30.85 -4.34 -0.62
C GLY A 171 -30.37 -5.61 -1.33
N LYS A 172 -31.03 -6.74 -1.06
CA LYS A 172 -30.58 -8.09 -1.49
C LYS A 172 -30.26 -8.18 -2.99
N LYS A 173 -31.04 -7.51 -3.86
CA LYS A 173 -30.86 -7.52 -5.33
C LYS A 173 -29.55 -6.87 -5.79
N ARG A 174 -29.19 -5.70 -5.22
CA ARG A 174 -28.03 -4.90 -5.67
C ARG A 174 -26.73 -5.25 -4.94
N ARG A 175 -26.80 -6.04 -3.88
CA ARG A 175 -25.67 -6.38 -3.01
C ARG A 175 -24.51 -7.08 -3.74
N LYS A 176 -24.80 -7.97 -4.69
CA LYS A 176 -23.75 -8.71 -5.41
C LYS A 176 -22.91 -7.77 -6.27
N VAL A 177 -23.57 -6.96 -7.10
CA VAL A 177 -22.92 -5.96 -7.98
C VAL A 177 -22.17 -4.93 -7.15
N TRP A 178 -22.81 -4.39 -6.11
CA TRP A 178 -22.17 -3.41 -5.23
C TRP A 178 -20.86 -3.92 -4.61
N LYS A 179 -20.84 -5.18 -4.16
CA LYS A 179 -19.63 -5.77 -3.55
C LYS A 179 -18.43 -5.77 -4.48
N VAL A 180 -18.63 -5.87 -5.80
CA VAL A 180 -17.54 -5.95 -6.78
C VAL A 180 -17.33 -4.66 -7.57
N ALA A 181 -18.25 -3.72 -7.48
CA ALA A 181 -18.16 -2.41 -8.13
C ALA A 181 -16.80 -1.70 -7.97
N PRO A 182 -16.18 -1.62 -6.76
CA PRO A 182 -14.87 -0.96 -6.63
C PRO A 182 -13.76 -1.72 -7.39
N LEU A 183 -13.82 -3.05 -7.45
CA LEU A 183 -12.84 -3.87 -8.18
C LEU A 183 -12.97 -3.64 -9.69
N CYS A 184 -14.20 -3.59 -10.21
CA CYS A 184 -14.46 -3.28 -11.61
C CYS A 184 -13.99 -1.86 -11.95
N LEU A 185 -14.28 -0.88 -11.08
CA LEU A 185 -13.82 0.50 -11.26
C LEU A 185 -12.30 0.57 -11.28
N PHE A 186 -11.62 -0.03 -10.30
CA PHE A 186 -10.17 -0.05 -10.24
C PHE A 186 -9.54 -0.66 -11.49
N TRP A 187 -10.09 -1.77 -11.97
CA TRP A 187 -9.61 -2.43 -13.19
C TRP A 187 -9.79 -1.57 -14.43
N VAL A 188 -10.93 -0.89 -14.58
CA VAL A 188 -11.21 -0.02 -15.72
C VAL A 188 -10.27 1.19 -15.73
N VAL A 189 -10.10 1.84 -14.58
CA VAL A 189 -9.16 2.97 -14.43
C VAL A 189 -7.73 2.53 -14.73
N TRP A 190 -7.32 1.38 -14.21
CA TRP A 190 -5.97 0.84 -14.45
C TRP A 190 -5.70 0.54 -15.91
N ASN A 191 -6.67 -0.09 -16.61
CA ASN A 191 -6.53 -0.36 -18.03
C ASN A 191 -6.46 0.93 -18.85
N GLU A 192 -7.29 1.94 -18.54
CA GLU A 192 -7.24 3.22 -19.24
C GLU A 192 -5.88 3.89 -19.06
N ARG A 193 -5.37 3.94 -17.82
CA ARG A 193 -4.03 4.46 -17.54
C ARG A 193 -2.95 3.74 -18.35
N ASN A 194 -3.01 2.41 -18.43
CA ASN A 194 -2.02 1.63 -19.18
C ASN A 194 -2.11 1.89 -20.68
N ARG A 195 -3.31 2.03 -21.26
CA ARG A 195 -3.47 2.39 -22.68
C ARG A 195 -2.84 3.73 -23.00
N ILE A 196 -3.04 4.74 -22.14
CA ILE A 196 -2.41 6.05 -22.32
C ILE A 196 -0.88 5.94 -22.20
N THR A 197 -0.39 5.17 -21.21
CA THR A 197 1.04 5.04 -20.92
C THR A 197 1.79 4.30 -22.03
N PHE A 198 1.21 3.21 -22.57
CA PHE A 198 1.91 2.29 -23.47
C PHE A 198 1.47 2.39 -24.93
N ASP A 199 0.22 2.78 -25.19
CA ASP A 199 -0.35 2.87 -26.53
C ASP A 199 -0.48 4.33 -27.03
N ASN A 200 -0.07 5.30 -26.21
CA ASN A 200 -0.09 6.74 -26.50
C ASN A 200 -1.48 7.26 -26.92
N GLU A 201 -2.54 6.62 -26.40
CA GLU A 201 -3.93 7.04 -26.62
C GLU A 201 -4.28 8.26 -25.73
N GLU A 202 -5.25 9.08 -26.17
CA GLU A 202 -5.77 10.19 -25.36
C GLU A 202 -6.81 9.72 -24.33
N VAL A 203 -6.91 10.44 -23.21
CA VAL A 203 -7.92 10.20 -22.17
C VAL A 203 -9.31 10.49 -22.73
N SER A 204 -10.20 9.49 -22.71
CA SER A 204 -11.61 9.68 -23.10
C SER A 204 -12.55 9.35 -21.95
N ILE A 205 -13.14 10.39 -21.35
CA ILE A 205 -14.14 10.20 -20.27
C ILE A 205 -15.33 9.37 -20.75
N HIS A 206 -15.76 9.55 -22.00
CA HIS A 206 -16.87 8.78 -22.57
C HIS A 206 -16.51 7.29 -22.67
N ARG A 207 -15.32 6.96 -23.18
CA ARG A 207 -14.82 5.57 -23.22
C ARG A 207 -14.70 4.99 -21.82
N LEU A 208 -14.17 5.77 -20.88
CA LEU A 208 -13.97 5.35 -19.50
C LEU A 208 -15.32 5.00 -18.83
N LYS A 209 -16.34 5.86 -18.98
CA LYS A 209 -17.70 5.61 -18.50
C LYS A 209 -18.32 4.37 -19.15
N ASN A 210 -18.21 4.24 -20.47
CA ASN A 210 -18.78 3.09 -21.19
C ASN A 210 -18.11 1.77 -20.79
N SER A 211 -16.79 1.76 -20.66
CA SER A 211 -16.04 0.59 -20.19
C SER A 211 -16.49 0.20 -18.78
N PHE A 212 -16.68 1.17 -17.89
CA PHE A 212 -17.15 0.89 -16.53
C PHE A 212 -18.55 0.27 -16.53
N VAL A 213 -19.52 0.86 -17.24
CA VAL A 213 -20.90 0.36 -17.29
C VAL A 213 -20.98 -1.05 -17.88
N CYS A 214 -20.16 -1.37 -18.90
CA CYS A 214 -20.12 -2.71 -19.50
C CYS A 214 -19.47 -3.79 -18.60
N ASN A 215 -18.65 -3.38 -17.63
CA ASN A 215 -17.94 -4.29 -16.72
C ASN A 215 -18.55 -4.34 -15.31
N LEU A 216 -19.61 -3.57 -15.04
CA LEU A 216 -20.32 -3.50 -13.76
C LEU A 216 -21.39 -4.59 -13.65
#